data_AF-A0A6J8C459-F1
#
_entry.id   AF-A0A6J8C459-F1
#
_cell.length_a   1.000
_cell.length_b   1.000
_cell.length_c   1.000
_cell.angle_alpha   90.00
_cell.angle_beta   90.00
_cell.angle_gamma   90.00
#
_symmetry.space_group_name_H-M   'P 1'
#
loop_
_entity.id
_entity.type
_entity.pdbx_description
1 polymer ?
#
loop_
_entity_poly.entity_id
_entity_poly.type
_entity_poly.pdbx_seq_one_letter_code
_entity_poly.pdbx_strand_id
1 'polypeptide(L)'
;MKFKWETVSHELFLNALKSDAVKVKIQDFKNIETQSQSEVEAALHSLHDILKMSANKSLKRKIKSRRKDIKSKPWFDKGLSTMRKELDHKSKMLAKYPKDLIIRGNFFKFCKLYGKKCKLQYRQYKLDIIQKLDNLLEKNPSKYWEPLNKLKYKDEN
;
A
#
# COMPACT_ATOMS: atom_id res chain seq x y z
N MET A 1 -15.63 -6.66 6.76
CA MET A 1 -15.75 -5.65 5.68
C MET A 1 -15.61 -4.27 6.29
N LYS A 2 -14.97 -3.30 5.62
CA LYS A 2 -14.84 -1.93 6.15
C LYS A 2 -15.74 -0.98 5.36
N PHE A 3 -16.72 -0.42 6.03
CA PHE A 3 -17.58 0.64 5.48
C PHE A 3 -16.95 2.01 5.73
N LYS A 4 -17.32 3.00 4.92
CA LYS A 4 -16.97 4.40 5.13
C LYS A 4 -18.18 5.09 5.75
N TRP A 5 -17.98 5.69 6.93
CA TRP A 5 -18.99 6.53 7.59
C TRP A 5 -18.75 7.98 7.15
N GLU A 6 -19.74 8.58 6.48
CA GLU A 6 -19.75 9.96 6.00
C GLU A 6 -20.80 10.76 6.79
N THR A 7 -20.85 12.09 6.63
CA THR A 7 -21.79 12.96 7.33
C THR A 7 -23.26 12.56 7.09
N VAL A 8 -23.61 12.17 5.86
CA VAL A 8 -24.96 11.69 5.51
C VAL A 8 -25.22 10.22 5.89
N SER A 9 -24.21 9.47 6.32
CA SER A 9 -24.34 8.04 6.62
C SER A 9 -25.31 7.77 7.76
N HIS A 10 -25.42 8.68 8.73
CA HIS A 10 -26.31 8.50 9.87
C HIS A 10 -27.78 8.41 9.44
N GLU A 11 -28.26 9.40 8.68
CA GLU A 11 -29.65 9.45 8.21
C GLU A 11 -29.97 8.29 7.26
N LEU A 12 -29.05 7.96 6.35
CA LEU A 12 -29.21 6.82 5.44
C LEU A 12 -29.30 5.49 6.20
N PHE A 13 -28.51 5.33 7.27
CA PHE A 13 -28.54 4.13 8.10
C PHE A 13 -29.85 4.02 8.88
N LEU A 14 -30.34 5.12 9.46
CA LEU A 14 -31.65 5.17 10.12
C LEU A 14 -32.79 4.84 9.15
N ASN A 15 -32.73 5.35 7.92
CA ASN A 15 -33.71 5.02 6.89
C ASN A 15 -33.62 3.54 6.47
N ALA A 16 -32.41 2.97 6.41
CA ALA A 16 -32.24 1.55 6.12
C ALA A 16 -32.81 0.65 7.24
N LEU A 17 -32.70 1.05 8.51
CA LEU A 17 -33.34 0.35 9.63
C LEU A 17 -34.87 0.36 9.54
N LYS A 18 -35.44 1.42 8.94
CA LYS A 18 -36.89 1.53 8.70
C LYS A 18 -37.37 0.74 7.47
N SER A 19 -36.48 0.13 6.70
CA SER A 19 -36.87 -0.67 5.53
C SER A 19 -37.58 -1.96 5.95
N ASP A 20 -38.59 -2.38 5.19
CA ASP A 20 -39.49 -3.48 5.59
C ASP A 20 -38.73 -4.78 5.85
N ALA A 21 -37.76 -5.12 5.00
CA ALA A 21 -36.92 -6.30 5.19
C ALA A 21 -36.09 -6.27 6.49
N VAL A 22 -35.68 -5.09 6.95
CA VAL A 22 -34.92 -4.95 8.21
C VAL A 22 -35.88 -4.91 9.41
N LYS A 23 -37.06 -4.30 9.26
CA LYS A 23 -38.11 -4.31 10.30
C LYS A 23 -38.56 -5.73 10.64
N VAL A 24 -38.76 -6.59 9.64
CA VAL A 24 -39.11 -8.02 9.87
C VAL A 24 -38.03 -8.67 10.73
N LYS A 25 -36.75 -8.51 10.39
CA LYS A 25 -35.63 -9.06 11.18
C LYS A 25 -35.55 -8.48 12.59
N ILE A 26 -35.85 -7.18 12.77
CA ILE A 26 -35.92 -6.56 14.09
C ILE A 26 -37.05 -7.16 14.92
N GLN A 27 -38.20 -7.47 14.32
CA GLN A 27 -39.30 -8.14 15.03
C GLN A 27 -38.93 -9.58 15.39
N ASP A 28 -38.33 -10.33 14.46
CA ASP A 28 -37.82 -11.68 14.73
C ASP A 28 -36.83 -11.67 15.89
N PHE A 29 -35.91 -10.69 15.92
CA PHE A 29 -34.93 -10.51 16.98
C PHE A 29 -35.57 -10.23 18.35
N LYS A 30 -36.66 -9.45 18.40
CA LYS A 30 -37.37 -9.16 19.66
C LYS A 30 -38.03 -10.38 20.27
N ASN A 31 -38.33 -11.40 19.46
CA ASN A 31 -38.97 -12.63 19.90
C ASN A 31 -37.98 -13.73 20.30
N ILE A 32 -36.67 -13.46 20.22
CA ILE A 32 -35.64 -14.42 20.64
C ILE A 32 -35.59 -14.44 22.18
N GLU A 33 -35.84 -15.61 22.77
CA GLU A 33 -35.60 -15.85 24.19
C GLU A 33 -34.09 -15.82 24.46
N THR A 34 -33.68 -15.57 25.71
CA THR A 34 -32.25 -15.46 26.09
C THR A 34 -31.96 -16.20 27.38
N GLN A 35 -32.63 -17.32 27.59
CA GLN A 35 -32.51 -18.15 28.78
C GLN A 35 -31.31 -19.11 28.71
N SER A 36 -30.91 -19.51 27.51
CA SER A 36 -29.75 -20.38 27.28
C SER A 36 -28.60 -19.69 26.56
N GLN A 37 -27.39 -20.23 26.69
CA GLN A 37 -26.22 -19.68 26.00
C GLN A 37 -26.34 -19.79 24.47
N SER A 38 -26.97 -20.86 23.97
CA SER A 38 -27.22 -21.04 22.53
C SER A 38 -28.17 -19.96 22.00
N GLU A 39 -29.18 -19.59 22.77
CA GLU A 39 -30.10 -18.51 22.44
C GLU A 39 -29.43 -17.13 22.43
N VAL A 40 -28.52 -16.87 23.38
CA VAL A 40 -27.73 -15.63 23.40
C VAL A 40 -26.85 -15.52 22.15
N GLU A 41 -26.23 -16.60 21.71
CA GLU A 41 -25.45 -16.63 20.47
C GLU A 41 -26.32 -16.40 19.24
N ALA A 42 -27.52 -17.00 19.20
CA ALA A 42 -28.49 -16.78 18.14
C ALA A 42 -28.96 -15.32 18.07
N ALA A 43 -29.22 -14.70 19.23
CA ALA A 43 -29.54 -13.28 19.33
C ALA A 43 -28.41 -12.40 18.81
N LEU A 44 -27.16 -12.69 19.20
CA LEU A 44 -25.98 -11.96 18.73
C LEU A 44 -25.81 -12.05 17.20
N HIS A 45 -26.03 -13.24 16.62
CA HIS A 45 -25.98 -13.43 15.17
C HIS A 45 -27.09 -12.64 14.46
N SER A 46 -28.31 -12.69 14.98
CA SER A 46 -29.44 -11.93 14.44
C SER A 46 -29.19 -10.42 14.49
N LEU A 47 -28.68 -9.90 15.61
CA LEU A 47 -28.30 -8.49 15.74
C LEU A 47 -27.19 -8.10 14.76
N HIS A 48 -26.15 -8.92 14.63
CA HIS A 48 -25.08 -8.69 13.69
C HIS A 48 -25.60 -8.64 12.23
N ASP A 49 -26.54 -9.51 11.89
CA ASP A 49 -27.15 -9.52 10.56
C ASP A 49 -28.02 -8.30 10.29
N ILE A 50 -28.81 -7.83 11.27
CA ILE A 50 -29.56 -6.57 11.18
C ILE A 50 -28.61 -5.40 10.89
N LEU A 51 -27.53 -5.28 11.66
CA LEU A 51 -26.53 -4.23 11.49
C LEU A 51 -25.83 -4.33 10.13
N LYS A 52 -25.47 -5.54 9.70
CA LYS A 52 -24.81 -5.80 8.41
C LYS A 52 -25.73 -5.51 7.23
N MET A 53 -27.01 -5.87 7.30
CA MET A 53 -28.00 -5.58 6.25
C MET A 53 -28.23 -4.08 6.13
N SER A 54 -28.40 -3.39 7.26
CA SER A 54 -28.58 -1.94 7.31
C SER A 54 -27.35 -1.21 6.75
N ALA A 55 -26.15 -1.65 7.14
CA ALA A 55 -24.89 -1.12 6.64
C ALA A 55 -24.72 -1.32 5.13
N ASN A 56 -25.06 -2.50 4.59
CA ASN A 56 -24.94 -2.75 3.15
C ASN A 56 -25.91 -1.90 2.32
N LYS A 57 -27.09 -1.57 2.85
CA LYS A 57 -28.07 -0.72 2.16
C LYS A 57 -27.71 0.78 2.18
N SER A 58 -27.04 1.24 3.24
CA SER A 58 -26.86 2.68 3.49
C SER A 58 -25.43 3.18 3.35
N LEU A 59 -24.42 2.32 3.54
CA LEU A 59 -23.03 2.74 3.64
C LEU A 59 -22.22 2.35 2.40
N LYS A 60 -21.37 3.28 1.94
CA LYS A 60 -20.39 3.00 0.90
C LYS A 60 -19.30 2.08 1.43
N ARG A 61 -18.93 1.08 0.62
CA ARG A 61 -17.79 0.20 0.93
C ARG A 61 -16.49 0.96 0.75
N LYS A 62 -15.54 0.78 1.67
CA LYS A 62 -14.19 1.31 1.49
C LYS A 62 -13.50 0.53 0.38
N ILE A 63 -13.35 1.15 -0.79
CA ILE A 63 -12.59 0.56 -1.89
C ILE A 63 -11.12 0.50 -1.44
N LYS A 64 -10.51 -0.68 -1.52
CA LYS A 64 -9.06 -0.81 -1.35
C LYS A 64 -8.41 -0.10 -2.53
N SER A 65 -7.77 1.04 -2.28
CA SER A 65 -6.95 1.70 -3.31
C SER A 65 -5.91 0.70 -3.82
N ARG A 66 -5.97 0.34 -5.10
CA ARG A 66 -4.86 -0.38 -5.74
C ARG A 66 -3.68 0.58 -5.72
N ARG A 67 -2.59 0.21 -5.04
CA ARG A 67 -1.34 0.97 -5.14
C ARG A 67 -0.89 0.86 -6.58
N LYS A 68 -0.67 1.99 -7.27
CA LYS A 68 -0.02 1.95 -8.59
C LYS A 68 1.35 1.31 -8.40
N ASP A 69 1.68 0.31 -9.21
CA ASP A 69 3.02 -0.25 -9.22
C ASP A 69 3.98 0.82 -9.69
N ILE A 70 4.72 1.41 -8.75
CA ILE A 70 5.81 2.32 -9.07
C ILE A 70 6.87 1.46 -9.76
N LYS A 71 6.99 1.60 -11.08
CA LYS A 71 8.01 0.89 -11.85
C LYS A 71 9.38 1.17 -11.22
N SER A 72 10.07 0.11 -10.79
CA SER A 72 11.44 0.23 -10.26
C SER A 72 12.32 0.91 -11.30
N LYS A 73 13.24 1.77 -10.86
CA LYS A 73 14.17 2.43 -11.78
C LYS A 73 14.99 1.32 -12.49
N PRO A 74 15.19 1.35 -13.81
CA PRO A 74 15.95 0.31 -14.55
C PRO A 74 17.37 0.04 -14.02
N TRP A 75 18.02 1.04 -13.43
CA TRP A 75 19.34 0.89 -12.82
C TRP A 75 19.30 0.39 -11.36
N PHE A 76 18.11 0.30 -10.77
CA PHE A 76 17.92 -0.12 -9.38
C PHE A 76 17.75 -1.63 -9.34
N ASP A 77 18.87 -2.31 -9.08
CA ASP A 77 18.96 -3.75 -9.09
C ASP A 77 18.55 -4.41 -7.76
N LYS A 78 18.60 -5.75 -7.73
CA LYS A 78 18.32 -6.54 -6.53
C LYS A 78 19.29 -6.21 -5.40
N GLY A 79 20.56 -5.90 -5.71
CA GLY A 79 21.57 -5.54 -4.72
C GLY A 79 21.21 -4.27 -3.95
N LEU A 80 20.86 -3.19 -4.66
CA LEU A 80 20.40 -1.94 -4.06
C LEU A 80 19.07 -2.10 -3.33
N SER A 81 18.19 -2.99 -3.79
CA SER A 81 16.96 -3.35 -3.07
C SER A 81 17.26 -4.00 -1.72
N THR A 82 18.18 -4.97 -1.69
CA THR A 82 18.63 -5.61 -0.45
C THR A 82 19.26 -4.60 0.51
N MET A 83 20.16 -3.74 0.02
CA MET A 83 20.76 -2.68 0.85
C MET A 83 19.70 -1.71 1.40
N ARG A 84 18.67 -1.38 0.62
CA ARG A 84 17.57 -0.53 1.12
C ARG A 84 16.84 -1.18 2.28
N LYS A 85 16.50 -2.48 2.17
CA LYS A 85 15.86 -3.22 3.27
C LYS A 85 16.73 -3.25 4.52
N GLU A 86 18.03 -3.43 4.35
CA GLU A 86 18.97 -3.40 5.48
C GLU A 86 19.04 -2.00 6.10
N LEU A 87 19.03 -0.95 5.28
CA LEU A 87 18.97 0.43 5.76
C LEU A 87 17.69 0.70 6.58
N ASP A 88 16.54 0.22 6.12
CA ASP A 88 15.27 0.31 6.85
C ASP A 88 15.35 -0.41 8.20
N HIS A 89 15.97 -1.60 8.24
CA HIS A 89 16.19 -2.32 9.48
C HIS A 89 17.09 -1.54 10.45
N LYS A 90 18.22 -0.99 9.98
CA LYS A 90 19.11 -0.16 10.80
C LYS A 90 18.43 1.13 11.27
N SER A 91 17.56 1.72 10.46
CA SER A 91 16.74 2.89 10.84
C SER A 91 15.82 2.56 12.02
N LYS A 92 15.15 1.39 11.98
CA LYS A 92 14.32 0.92 13.11
C LYS A 92 15.16 0.69 14.38
N MET A 93 16.36 0.14 14.24
CA MET A 93 17.28 -0.03 15.38
C MET A 93 17.71 1.32 15.97
N LEU A 94 18.01 2.31 15.13
CA LEU A 94 18.32 3.67 15.59
C LEU A 94 17.14 4.32 16.31
N ALA A 95 15.91 4.14 15.82
CA ALA A 95 14.72 4.64 16.48
C ALA A 95 14.49 3.99 17.86
N LYS A 96 14.80 2.69 17.99
CA LYS A 96 14.68 1.94 19.25
C LYS A 96 15.77 2.29 20.26
N TYR A 97 17.00 2.56 19.80
CA TYR A 97 18.16 2.83 20.64
C TYR A 97 18.90 4.11 20.21
N PRO A 98 18.29 5.30 20.35
CA PRO A 98 18.80 6.53 19.75
C PRO A 98 20.09 7.07 20.38
N LYS A 99 20.37 6.71 21.64
CA LYS A 99 21.56 7.14 22.39
C LYS A 99 22.75 6.18 22.24
N ASP A 100 22.54 5.01 21.66
CA ASP A 100 23.62 4.05 21.42
C ASP A 100 24.50 4.55 20.26
N LEU A 101 25.74 4.90 20.59
CA LEU A 101 26.72 5.45 19.65
C LEU A 101 27.13 4.45 18.57
N ILE A 102 27.14 3.14 18.88
CA ILE A 102 27.50 2.08 17.94
C ILE A 102 26.39 1.94 16.90
N ILE A 103 25.13 1.88 17.33
CA ILE A 103 23.97 1.78 16.43
C ILE A 103 23.89 3.01 15.53
N ARG A 104 24.06 4.20 16.11
CA ARG A 104 24.08 5.47 15.37
C ARG A 104 25.21 5.53 14.36
N GLY A 105 26.42 5.19 14.76
CA GLY A 105 27.58 5.14 13.88
C GLY A 105 27.39 4.16 12.73
N ASN A 106 26.90 2.96 13.01
CA ASN A 106 26.62 1.92 12.02
C ASN A 106 25.55 2.36 11.01
N PHE A 107 24.46 2.98 11.48
CA PHE A 107 23.43 3.52 10.58
C PHE A 107 24.00 4.55 9.61
N PHE A 108 24.68 5.60 10.10
CA PHE A 108 25.20 6.65 9.23
C PHE A 108 26.33 6.18 8.29
N LYS A 109 27.19 5.25 8.74
CA LYS A 109 28.18 4.59 7.88
C LYS A 109 27.48 3.84 6.75
N PHE A 110 26.44 3.09 7.07
CA PHE A 110 25.68 2.32 6.08
C PHE A 110 24.89 3.23 5.11
N CYS A 111 24.31 4.34 5.59
CA CYS A 111 23.71 5.37 4.73
C CYS A 111 24.70 5.89 3.68
N LYS A 112 25.93 6.23 4.10
CA LYS A 112 26.98 6.71 3.20
C LYS A 112 27.36 5.64 2.17
N LEU A 113 27.52 4.40 2.60
CA LEU A 113 27.83 3.26 1.71
C LEU A 113 26.73 3.05 0.66
N TYR A 114 25.47 3.01 1.10
CA TYR A 114 24.31 2.89 0.21
C TYR A 114 24.27 4.01 -0.82
N GLY A 115 24.44 5.27 -0.38
CA GLY A 115 24.47 6.43 -1.28
C GLY A 115 25.60 6.33 -2.32
N LYS A 116 26.80 5.88 -1.93
CA LYS A 116 27.91 5.64 -2.87
C LYS A 116 27.56 4.55 -3.89
N LYS A 117 26.98 3.44 -3.46
CA LYS A 117 26.57 2.34 -4.35
C LYS A 117 25.48 2.77 -5.32
N CYS A 118 24.47 3.52 -4.88
CA CYS A 118 23.46 4.08 -5.79
C CYS A 118 24.08 4.97 -6.88
N LYS A 119 25.00 5.87 -6.49
CA LYS A 119 25.69 6.74 -7.44
C LYS A 119 26.53 5.95 -8.45
N LEU A 120 27.25 4.92 -8.00
CA LEU A 120 28.05 4.05 -8.86
C LEU A 120 27.17 3.30 -9.87
N GLN A 121 26.10 2.64 -9.39
CA GLN A 121 25.20 1.88 -10.26
C GLN A 121 24.53 2.75 -11.32
N TYR A 122 24.14 3.96 -10.93
CA TYR A 122 23.58 4.93 -11.87
C TYR A 122 24.60 5.40 -12.92
N ARG A 123 25.87 5.61 -12.52
CA ARG A 123 26.96 5.95 -13.46
C ARG A 123 27.23 4.81 -14.44
N GLN A 124 27.32 3.57 -13.96
CA GLN A 124 27.47 2.39 -14.82
C GLN A 124 26.32 2.29 -15.81
N TYR A 125 25.09 2.43 -15.35
CA TYR A 125 23.93 2.43 -16.24
C TYR A 125 23.99 3.51 -17.33
N LYS A 126 24.48 4.73 -17.01
CA LYS A 126 24.70 5.76 -18.03
C LYS A 126 25.77 5.36 -19.04
N LEU A 127 26.90 4.83 -18.57
CA LEU A 127 27.99 4.36 -19.43
C LEU A 127 27.52 3.24 -20.36
N ASP A 128 26.75 2.28 -19.85
CA ASP A 128 26.18 1.19 -20.65
C ASP A 128 25.24 1.71 -21.74
N ILE A 129 24.49 2.79 -21.46
CA ILE A 129 23.64 3.41 -22.48
C ILE A 129 24.49 4.11 -23.53
N ILE A 130 25.51 4.86 -23.14
CA ILE A 130 26.42 5.54 -24.08
C ILE A 130 27.08 4.51 -25.00
N GLN A 131 27.65 3.44 -24.44
CA GLN A 131 28.24 2.35 -25.24
C GLN A 131 27.22 1.71 -26.19
N LYS A 132 25.96 1.53 -25.75
CA LYS A 132 24.90 1.03 -26.63
C LYS A 132 24.58 2.00 -27.76
N LEU A 133 24.60 3.32 -27.51
CA LEU A 133 24.36 4.35 -28.51
C LEU A 133 25.50 4.38 -29.55
N ASP A 134 26.75 4.32 -29.10
CA ASP A 134 27.92 4.29 -29.99
C ASP A 134 27.87 3.06 -30.92
N ASN A 135 27.52 1.88 -30.37
CA ASN A 135 27.34 0.65 -31.17
C ASN A 135 26.13 0.69 -32.12
N LEU A 136 25.08 1.46 -31.80
CA LEU A 136 23.86 1.55 -32.60
C LEU A 136 23.98 2.58 -33.74
N LEU A 137 24.78 3.63 -33.56
CA LEU A 137 25.13 4.59 -34.61
C LEU A 137 25.74 3.88 -35.82
N GLU A 138 26.61 2.90 -35.59
CA GLU A 138 27.31 2.18 -36.66
C GLU A 138 26.45 1.11 -37.34
N LYS A 139 25.47 0.53 -36.63
CA LYS A 139 24.75 -0.68 -37.08
C LYS A 139 23.29 -0.49 -37.45
N ASN A 140 22.57 0.45 -36.83
CA ASN A 140 21.13 0.66 -37.07
C ASN A 140 20.65 2.04 -36.56
N PRO A 141 20.71 3.10 -37.40
CA PRO A 141 20.40 4.48 -37.00
C PRO A 141 18.96 4.69 -36.52
N SER A 142 17.99 3.88 -37.00
CA SER A 142 16.57 4.03 -36.66
C SER A 142 16.26 3.78 -35.18
N LYS A 143 17.03 2.91 -34.49
CA LYS A 143 16.83 2.59 -33.07
C LYS A 143 17.63 3.48 -32.11
N TYR A 144 18.41 4.41 -32.65
CA TYR A 144 19.32 5.26 -31.89
C TYR A 144 18.62 6.11 -30.83
N TRP A 145 17.39 6.56 -31.08
CA TRP A 145 16.67 7.45 -30.18
C TRP A 145 15.97 6.74 -29.00
N GLU A 146 15.76 5.42 -29.06
CA GLU A 146 15.04 4.67 -28.01
C GLU A 146 15.74 4.68 -26.64
N PRO A 147 17.07 4.49 -26.52
CA PRO A 147 17.78 4.56 -25.25
C PRO A 147 17.79 5.98 -24.66
N LEU A 148 17.85 7.01 -25.51
CA LEU A 148 17.80 8.42 -25.13
C LEU A 148 16.43 8.81 -24.56
N ASN A 149 15.35 8.34 -25.17
CA ASN A 149 14.00 8.58 -24.66
C ASN A 149 13.77 7.94 -23.27
N LYS A 150 14.42 6.81 -22.99
CA LYS A 150 14.39 6.19 -21.64
C LYS A 150 15.12 7.00 -20.56
N LEU A 151 16.05 7.88 -20.97
CA LEU A 151 16.75 8.80 -20.07
C LEU A 151 15.95 10.08 -19.81
N LYS A 152 15.33 10.67 -20.84
CA LYS A 152 14.59 11.94 -20.75
C LYS A 152 13.31 11.86 -19.91
N TYR A 153 12.61 10.72 -19.92
CA TYR A 153 11.34 10.53 -19.20
C TYR A 153 11.41 10.57 -17.65
N LYS A 154 12.57 10.91 -17.06
CA LYS A 154 12.81 10.86 -15.62
C LYS A 154 13.17 12.18 -14.94
N ASP A 155 13.46 13.23 -15.71
CA ASP A 155 13.75 14.56 -15.14
C ASP A 155 12.49 15.44 -15.03
N GLU A 156 11.36 15.01 -15.61
CA GLU A 156 10.08 15.77 -15.65
C GLU A 156 8.98 15.24 -14.70
N ASN A 157 9.30 14.43 -13.68
CA ASN A 157 8.34 14.01 -12.64
C ASN A 157 8.91 14.00 -11.22
#